data_AF-A0A8S3VDD9-F1
#
_entry.id   AF-A0A8S3VDD9-F1
#
_cell.length_a   1.000
_cell.length_b   1.000
_cell.length_c   1.000
_cell.angle_alpha   90.00
_cell.angle_beta   90.00
_cell.angle_gamma   90.00
#
_symmetry.space_group_name_H-M   'P 1'
#
loop_
_entity.id
_entity.type
_entity.pdbx_description
1 polymer ?
#
loop_
_entity_poly.entity_id
_entity_poly.type
_entity_poly.pdbx_seq_one_letter_code
_entity_poly.pdbx_strand_id
1 'polypeptide(L)'
;MLLFVNSVKTIKFSEISDGELVEMYSVQMNLKKEDEKDRLKFYEKIEQNSCLLRENKTLDCLIPDEINYLADINDSLGERNKWLIVRRLGFSLSTSCPQSIQDAYQNGYLGLLPRGGVAVPIQSLTTNTMTRGRVFCFLPLPLETGLPIHVNGHFALEHEARRNLWTDVENDYRSAWNNHLINDIIAPSYALALLKMRDTLDLQTGRPDEKKSAQQEAKFIS
;
A
#
# COMPACT_ATOMS: atom_id res chain seq x y z
N MET A 1 6.35 9.79 3.89
CA MET A 1 5.74 9.35 5.16
C MET A 1 4.23 9.11 5.07
N LEU A 2 3.47 9.86 4.26
CA LEU A 2 2.00 9.79 4.26
C LEU A 2 1.38 8.54 3.57
N LEU A 3 2.14 7.68 2.89
CA LEU A 3 1.59 6.64 2.00
C LEU A 3 0.58 5.69 2.65
N PHE A 4 0.88 5.20 3.86
CA PHE A 4 0.12 4.13 4.51
C PHE A 4 -0.69 4.56 5.75
N VAL A 5 -0.70 5.85 6.06
CA VAL A 5 -1.54 6.39 7.15
C VAL A 5 -3.01 6.31 6.76
N ASN A 6 -3.89 6.16 7.76
CA ASN A 6 -5.32 6.00 7.51
C ASN A 6 -6.02 7.35 7.29
N SER A 7 -5.87 8.26 8.25
CA SER A 7 -6.66 9.50 8.33
C SER A 7 -5.84 10.78 8.15
N VAL A 8 -4.51 10.70 8.27
CA VAL A 8 -3.63 11.87 8.17
C VAL A 8 -3.48 12.27 6.70
N LYS A 9 -4.03 13.43 6.33
CA LYS A 9 -3.87 14.01 4.99
C LYS A 9 -2.72 15.02 4.92
N THR A 10 -2.44 15.71 6.03
CA THR A 10 -1.45 16.80 6.07
C THR A 10 -0.63 16.71 7.35
N ILE A 11 0.67 16.94 7.26
CA ILE A 11 1.59 17.11 8.39
C ILE A 11 2.30 18.45 8.21
N LYS A 12 2.37 19.24 9.26
CA LYS A 12 3.02 20.55 9.29
C LYS A 12 4.01 20.60 10.46
N PHE A 13 5.18 21.19 10.21
CA PHE A 13 6.19 21.52 11.20
C PHE A 13 6.28 23.04 11.26
N SER A 14 6.15 23.57 12.47
CA SER A 14 6.14 25.00 12.72
C SER A 14 7.03 25.30 13.92
N GLU A 15 7.63 26.48 13.92
CA GLU A 15 8.39 27.04 15.02
C GLU A 15 7.65 28.27 15.57
N ILE A 16 7.79 28.55 16.86
CA ILE A 16 7.27 29.78 17.46
C ILE A 16 8.41 30.78 17.50
N SER A 17 8.30 31.87 16.73
CA SER A 17 9.25 32.98 16.71
C SER A 17 8.52 34.26 17.08
N ASP A 18 9.02 34.99 18.08
CA ASP A 18 8.43 36.25 18.56
C ASP A 18 6.93 36.16 18.93
N GLY A 19 6.48 35.01 19.42
CA GLY A 19 5.09 34.75 19.77
C GLY A 19 4.18 34.36 18.61
N GLU A 20 4.70 34.35 17.37
CA GLU A 20 3.98 33.95 16.17
C GLU A 20 4.37 32.54 15.72
N LEU A 21 3.37 31.79 15.22
CA LEU A 21 3.59 30.44 14.68
C LEU A 21 4.04 30.53 13.21
N VAL A 22 5.29 30.20 12.96
CA VAL A 22 5.90 30.22 11.61
C VAL A 22 5.96 28.78 11.07
N GLU A 23 5.31 28.53 9.93
CA GLU A 23 5.40 27.22 9.25
C GLU A 23 6.78 27.04 8.61
N MET A 24 7.49 25.98 8.99
CA MET A 24 8.80 25.61 8.43
C MET A 24 8.66 24.63 7.27
N TYR A 25 7.78 23.65 7.41
CA TYR A 25 7.60 22.59 6.43
C TYR A 25 6.19 22.02 6.49
N SER A 26 5.62 21.68 5.35
CA SER A 26 4.39 20.91 5.29
C SER A 26 4.41 19.88 4.18
N VAL A 27 3.68 18.79 4.38
CA VAL A 27 3.46 17.76 3.38
C VAL A 27 2.01 17.34 3.39
N GLN A 28 1.39 17.25 2.21
CA GLN A 28 -0.02 16.95 2.03
C GLN A 28 -0.21 15.84 0.99
N MET A 29 -1.14 14.93 1.28
CA MET A 29 -1.68 13.95 0.35
C MET A 29 -3.02 14.43 -0.20
N ASN A 30 -3.14 14.39 -1.53
CA ASN A 30 -4.37 14.70 -2.26
C ASN A 30 -4.83 13.46 -3.04
N LEU A 31 -6.14 13.24 -3.07
CA LEU A 31 -6.82 12.11 -3.71
C LEU A 31 -8.02 12.63 -4.51
N LYS A 32 -8.48 11.88 -5.51
CA LYS A 32 -9.77 12.18 -6.15
C LYS A 32 -10.91 11.93 -5.14
N LYS A 33 -12.01 12.68 -5.26
CA LYS A 33 -13.19 12.52 -4.38
C LYS A 33 -13.75 11.09 -4.39
N GLU A 34 -13.74 10.43 -5.54
CA GLU A 34 -14.16 9.03 -5.71
C GLU A 34 -13.24 8.09 -4.95
N ASP A 35 -11.91 8.24 -5.12
CA ASP A 35 -10.90 7.47 -4.38
C ASP A 35 -11.02 7.68 -2.86
N GLU A 36 -11.35 8.90 -2.41
CA GLU A 36 -11.59 9.16 -0.98
C GLU A 36 -12.81 8.41 -0.45
N LYS A 37 -13.89 8.34 -1.23
CA LYS A 37 -15.11 7.60 -0.87
C LYS A 37 -14.85 6.11 -0.80
N ASP A 38 -14.15 5.55 -1.78
CA ASP A 38 -13.85 4.11 -1.81
C ASP A 38 -12.85 3.73 -0.72
N ARG A 39 -11.90 4.62 -0.41
CA ARG A 39 -11.00 4.47 0.74
C ARG A 39 -11.75 4.48 2.07
N LEU A 40 -12.80 5.30 2.23
CA LEU A 40 -13.64 5.30 3.42
C LEU A 40 -14.39 3.97 3.59
N LYS A 41 -15.04 3.48 2.53
CA LYS A 41 -15.73 2.17 2.54
C LYS A 41 -14.79 1.02 2.90
N PHE A 42 -13.55 1.04 2.40
CA PHE A 42 -12.56 0.04 2.75
C PHE A 42 -12.19 0.08 4.24
N TYR A 43 -12.10 1.27 4.84
CA TYR A 43 -11.87 1.39 6.29
C TYR A 43 -13.05 0.91 7.12
N GLU A 44 -14.29 1.16 6.68
CA GLU A 44 -15.49 0.59 7.31
C GLU A 44 -15.44 -0.95 7.32
N LYS A 45 -15.01 -1.55 6.19
CA LYS A 45 -14.81 -3.01 6.11
C LYS A 45 -13.67 -3.51 7.01
N ILE A 46 -12.58 -2.74 7.16
CA ILE A 46 -11.51 -3.06 8.12
C ILE A 46 -12.06 -3.10 9.55
N GLU A 47 -12.87 -2.11 9.94
CA GLU A 47 -13.49 -2.07 11.26
C GLU A 47 -14.46 -3.23 11.48
N GLN A 48 -15.32 -3.52 10.50
CA GLN A 48 -16.23 -4.66 10.55
C GLN A 48 -15.47 -5.99 10.74
N ASN A 49 -14.43 -6.22 9.94
CA ASN A 49 -13.57 -7.39 10.04
C ASN A 49 -12.84 -7.47 11.40
N SER A 50 -12.41 -6.33 11.93
CA SER A 50 -11.81 -6.26 13.28
C SER A 50 -12.82 -6.65 14.37
N CYS A 51 -14.10 -6.26 14.25
CA CYS A 51 -15.15 -6.69 15.17
C CYS A 51 -15.42 -8.19 15.05
N LEU A 52 -15.60 -8.70 13.82
CA LEU A 52 -15.82 -10.12 13.55
C LEU A 52 -14.71 -11.01 14.13
N LEU A 53 -13.45 -10.58 13.97
CA LEU A 53 -12.30 -11.31 14.49
C LEU A 53 -12.27 -11.35 16.02
N ARG A 54 -12.71 -10.27 16.68
CA ARG A 54 -12.79 -10.19 18.15
C ARG A 54 -13.86 -11.12 18.70
N GLU A 55 -15.00 -11.19 18.01
CA GLU A 55 -16.16 -12.00 18.42
C GLU A 55 -15.94 -13.49 18.17
N ASN A 56 -15.46 -13.85 16.97
CA ASN A 56 -15.39 -15.23 16.52
C ASN A 56 -14.02 -15.88 16.73
N LYS A 57 -12.95 -15.07 16.92
CA LYS A 57 -11.55 -15.51 17.07
C LYS A 57 -11.06 -16.46 15.97
N THR A 58 -11.63 -16.35 14.77
CA THR A 58 -11.22 -17.12 13.59
C THR A 58 -11.00 -16.17 12.41
N LEU A 59 -10.07 -16.53 11.55
CA LEU A 59 -9.82 -15.82 10.29
C LEU A 59 -10.86 -16.16 9.22
N ASP A 60 -11.57 -17.28 9.35
CA ASP A 60 -12.54 -17.75 8.35
C ASP A 60 -13.79 -16.86 8.27
N CYS A 61 -14.05 -16.05 9.30
CA CYS A 61 -15.16 -15.10 9.30
C CYS A 61 -14.83 -13.80 8.55
N LEU A 62 -13.57 -13.62 8.13
CA LEU A 62 -13.16 -12.39 7.48
C LEU A 62 -13.66 -12.34 6.04
N ILE A 63 -14.09 -11.15 5.63
CA ILE A 63 -14.52 -10.86 4.27
C ILE A 63 -13.36 -10.13 3.59
N PRO A 64 -12.64 -10.78 2.65
CA PRO A 64 -11.54 -10.14 1.95
C PRO A 64 -12.01 -8.93 1.15
N ASP A 65 -11.16 -7.93 1.06
CA ASP A 65 -11.42 -6.74 0.25
C ASP A 65 -10.13 -6.14 -0.30
N GLU A 66 -10.26 -5.39 -1.39
CA GLU A 66 -9.15 -4.74 -2.06
C GLU A 66 -9.55 -3.35 -2.56
N ILE A 67 -8.63 -2.40 -2.41
CA ILE A 67 -8.72 -1.11 -3.07
C ILE A 67 -7.39 -0.71 -3.70
N ASN A 68 -7.48 0.11 -4.73
CA ASN A 68 -6.33 0.80 -5.30
C ASN A 68 -6.71 2.22 -5.69
N TYR A 69 -5.77 3.16 -5.55
CA TYR A 69 -6.00 4.57 -5.86
C TYR A 69 -4.68 5.30 -6.10
N LEU A 70 -4.76 6.46 -6.76
CA LEU A 70 -3.62 7.35 -6.97
C LEU A 70 -3.58 8.42 -5.88
N ALA A 71 -2.40 8.62 -5.29
CA ALA A 71 -2.15 9.63 -4.28
C ALA A 71 -1.08 10.63 -4.77
N ASP A 72 -1.43 11.90 -4.78
CA ASP A 72 -0.51 13.01 -5.04
C ASP A 72 0.02 13.54 -3.71
N ILE A 73 1.31 13.33 -3.44
CA ILE A 73 1.98 13.80 -2.24
C ILE A 73 2.88 14.97 -2.61
N ASN A 74 2.55 16.14 -2.06
CA ASN A 74 3.26 17.38 -2.34
C ASN A 74 3.76 17.98 -1.02
N ASP A 75 4.97 18.54 -1.01
CA ASP A 75 5.49 19.27 0.13
C ASP A 75 5.65 20.78 -0.13
N SER A 76 5.92 21.54 0.93
CA SER A 76 6.14 22.99 0.90
C SER A 76 7.47 23.39 0.26
N LEU A 77 8.38 22.44 -0.01
CA LEU A 77 9.66 22.68 -0.69
C LEU A 77 9.54 22.51 -2.21
N GLY A 78 8.37 22.08 -2.71
CA GLY A 78 8.09 21.93 -4.13
C GLY A 78 8.23 20.50 -4.64
N GLU A 79 8.56 19.53 -3.78
CA GLU A 79 8.60 18.12 -4.17
C GLU A 79 7.20 17.59 -4.42
N ARG A 80 7.02 16.90 -5.55
CA ARG A 80 5.74 16.34 -5.98
C ARG A 80 5.94 14.89 -6.40
N ASN A 81 5.24 13.99 -5.72
CA ASN A 81 5.35 12.56 -5.95
C ASN A 81 3.97 11.95 -6.13
N LYS A 82 3.78 11.22 -7.22
CA LYS A 82 2.55 10.49 -7.49
C LYS A 82 2.75 9.00 -7.24
N TRP A 83 1.85 8.42 -6.46
CA TRP A 83 1.93 7.02 -6.03
C TRP A 83 0.66 6.26 -6.40
N LEU A 84 0.82 5.08 -6.98
CA LEU A 84 -0.24 4.08 -7.02
C LEU A 84 -0.16 3.26 -5.73
N ILE A 85 -1.24 3.28 -4.96
CA ILE A 85 -1.34 2.55 -3.70
C ILE A 85 -2.37 1.44 -3.89
N VAL A 86 -1.96 0.21 -3.56
CA VAL A 86 -2.84 -0.96 -3.50
C VAL A 86 -2.92 -1.41 -2.04
N ARG A 87 -4.12 -1.65 -1.53
CA ARG A 87 -4.35 -2.18 -0.18
C ARG A 87 -5.28 -3.37 -0.25
N ARG A 88 -5.01 -4.36 0.60
CA ARG A 88 -5.77 -5.59 0.73
C ARG A 88 -6.05 -5.89 2.19
N LEU A 89 -7.20 -6.52 2.41
CA LEU A 89 -7.68 -7.05 3.66
C LEU A 89 -8.13 -8.50 3.43
N GLY A 90 -7.87 -9.38 4.38
CA GLY A 90 -8.19 -10.80 4.30
C GLY A 90 -7.18 -11.60 3.48
N PHE A 91 -7.09 -12.89 3.79
CA PHE A 91 -6.40 -13.86 2.95
C PHE A 91 -7.30 -14.33 1.81
N SER A 92 -6.72 -14.93 0.78
CA SER A 92 -7.52 -15.51 -0.30
C SER A 92 -8.37 -16.67 0.23
N LEU A 93 -9.64 -16.74 -0.19
CA LEU A 93 -10.52 -17.87 0.16
C LEU A 93 -10.02 -19.22 -0.40
N SER A 94 -9.11 -19.17 -1.38
CA SER A 94 -8.50 -20.37 -1.98
C SER A 94 -7.31 -20.92 -1.20
N THR A 95 -6.76 -20.16 -0.25
CA THR A 95 -5.56 -20.55 0.49
C THR A 95 -5.94 -20.99 1.89
N SER A 96 -5.52 -22.18 2.29
CA SER A 96 -5.69 -22.62 3.67
C SER A 96 -4.73 -21.85 4.59
N CYS A 97 -5.28 -21.24 5.63
CA CYS A 97 -4.49 -20.57 6.66
C CYS A 97 -3.77 -21.64 7.52
N PRO A 98 -2.43 -21.53 7.74
CA PRO A 98 -1.69 -22.43 8.61
C PRO A 98 -2.32 -22.61 10.00
N GLN A 99 -2.36 -23.85 10.50
CA GLN A 99 -2.96 -24.18 11.80
C GLN A 99 -2.34 -23.39 12.96
N SER A 100 -1.02 -23.15 12.94
CA SER A 100 -0.34 -22.36 13.97
C SER A 100 -0.87 -20.92 14.09
N ILE A 101 -1.31 -20.33 12.98
CA ILE A 101 -1.92 -19.00 12.96
C ILE A 101 -3.33 -19.08 13.55
N GLN A 102 -4.13 -20.07 13.13
CA GLN A 102 -5.49 -20.28 13.65
C GLN A 102 -5.48 -20.48 15.16
N ASP A 103 -4.61 -21.36 15.66
CA ASP A 103 -4.45 -21.64 17.08
C ASP A 103 -4.03 -20.36 17.83
N ALA A 104 -3.11 -19.56 17.27
CA ALA A 104 -2.70 -18.30 17.89
C ALA A 104 -3.84 -17.28 18.00
N TYR A 105 -4.78 -17.24 17.05
CA TYR A 105 -5.99 -16.40 17.16
C TYR A 105 -6.96 -16.93 18.20
N GLN A 106 -7.27 -18.22 18.18
CA GLN A 106 -8.20 -18.86 19.11
C GLN A 106 -7.74 -18.69 20.56
N ASN A 107 -6.43 -18.82 20.80
CA ASN A 107 -5.79 -18.64 22.11
C ASN A 107 -5.52 -17.16 22.46
N GLY A 108 -5.75 -16.22 21.55
CA GLY A 108 -5.56 -14.78 21.78
C GLY A 108 -4.10 -14.30 21.79
N TYR A 109 -3.16 -15.10 21.27
CA TYR A 109 -1.74 -14.76 21.16
C TYR A 109 -1.43 -13.86 19.95
N LEU A 110 -2.33 -13.83 18.96
CA LEU A 110 -2.20 -13.03 17.75
C LEU A 110 -3.37 -12.04 17.65
N GLY A 111 -3.05 -10.75 17.76
CA GLY A 111 -4.01 -9.64 17.68
C GLY A 111 -3.87 -8.80 16.40
N LEU A 112 -3.21 -9.34 15.39
CA LEU A 112 -3.00 -8.65 14.11
C LEU A 112 -4.22 -8.86 13.21
N LEU A 113 -4.33 -8.09 12.13
CA LEU A 113 -5.39 -8.21 11.13
C LEU A 113 -4.72 -8.52 9.79
N PRO A 114 -5.22 -9.44 8.95
CA PRO A 114 -4.56 -9.80 7.70
C PRO A 114 -4.76 -8.67 6.70
N ARG A 115 -3.92 -7.65 6.80
CA ARG A 115 -4.00 -6.45 5.97
C ARG A 115 -2.62 -5.99 5.59
N GLY A 116 -2.52 -5.47 4.38
CA GLY A 116 -1.27 -4.99 3.82
C GLY A 116 -1.48 -4.35 2.46
N GLY A 117 -0.39 -4.08 1.78
CA GLY A 117 -0.43 -3.39 0.50
C GLY A 117 0.94 -2.89 0.06
N VAL A 118 0.95 -2.27 -1.11
CA VAL A 118 2.15 -1.69 -1.71
C VAL A 118 1.88 -0.27 -2.17
N ALA A 119 2.95 0.52 -2.28
CA ALA A 119 2.93 1.83 -2.91
C ALA A 119 4.04 1.89 -3.95
N VAL A 120 3.65 2.20 -5.18
CA VAL A 120 4.52 2.23 -6.34
C VAL A 120 4.60 3.65 -6.89
N PRO A 121 5.80 4.22 -7.08
CA PRO A 121 5.94 5.55 -7.65
C PRO A 121 5.58 5.52 -9.14
N ILE A 122 4.73 6.45 -9.60
CA ILE A 122 4.27 6.55 -11.00
C ILE A 122 5.07 7.60 -11.78
N GLN A 123 5.42 8.70 -11.11
CA GLN A 123 6.22 9.78 -11.67
C GLN A 123 7.03 10.37 -10.51
N SER A 124 8.36 10.22 -10.54
CA SER A 124 9.26 11.11 -9.79
C SER A 124 9.78 12.13 -10.79
N LEU A 125 9.27 13.35 -10.72
CA LEU A 125 9.68 14.45 -11.61
C LEU A 125 11.05 15.01 -11.21
N THR A 126 11.52 14.71 -10.00
CA THR A 126 12.63 15.42 -9.35
C THR A 126 13.85 14.56 -9.08
N THR A 127 13.74 13.22 -9.02
CA THR A 127 14.90 12.36 -8.74
C THR A 127 14.93 11.12 -9.63
N ASN A 128 15.96 11.02 -10.47
CA ASN A 128 16.25 9.85 -11.31
C ASN A 128 16.91 8.70 -10.51
N THR A 129 16.81 8.74 -9.19
CA THR A 129 17.34 7.70 -8.30
C THR A 129 16.22 6.71 -8.02
N MET A 130 16.38 5.49 -8.52
CA MET A 130 15.51 4.37 -8.19
C MET A 130 15.62 4.09 -6.69
N THR A 131 14.78 4.77 -5.90
CA THR A 131 14.80 4.66 -4.44
C THR A 131 14.48 3.23 -4.05
N ARG A 132 15.36 2.62 -3.25
CA ARG A 132 15.06 1.34 -2.62
C ARG A 132 13.82 1.51 -1.77
N GLY A 133 12.85 0.66 -2.03
CA GLY A 133 11.62 0.58 -1.27
C GLY A 133 11.87 0.27 0.18
N ARG A 134 10.88 0.56 1.02
CA ARG A 134 10.94 0.43 2.47
C ARG A 134 9.76 -0.37 2.97
N VAL A 135 9.98 -1.11 4.04
CA VAL A 135 8.93 -1.82 4.76
C VAL A 135 8.28 -0.87 5.76
N PHE A 136 6.95 -0.94 5.85
CA PHE A 136 6.12 -0.21 6.80
C PHE A 136 5.32 -1.22 7.62
N CYS A 137 5.19 -0.93 8.91
CA CYS A 137 4.16 -1.51 9.76
C CYS A 137 3.43 -0.33 10.42
N PHE A 138 2.48 0.25 9.69
CA PHE A 138 1.86 1.57 9.93
C PHE A 138 2.83 2.76 9.81
N LEU A 139 4.04 2.63 10.32
CA LEU A 139 5.15 3.56 10.25
C LEU A 139 6.33 2.92 9.49
N PRO A 140 7.22 3.73 8.89
CA PRO A 140 8.40 3.21 8.21
C PRO A 140 9.31 2.46 9.19
N LEU A 141 9.71 1.25 8.82
CA LEU A 141 10.75 0.48 9.48
C LEU A 141 12.11 0.82 8.85
N PRO A 142 13.23 0.67 9.59
CA PRO A 142 14.58 0.78 9.03
C PRO A 142 14.96 -0.45 8.17
N LEU A 143 14.02 -0.95 7.36
CA LEU A 143 14.16 -2.10 6.48
C LEU A 143 13.90 -1.71 5.04
N GLU A 144 14.82 -2.09 4.17
CA GLU A 144 14.68 -1.97 2.72
C GLU A 144 13.99 -3.22 2.15
N THR A 145 13.15 -3.04 1.12
CA THR A 145 12.48 -4.16 0.44
C THR A 145 13.36 -4.81 -0.61
N GLY A 146 14.45 -4.15 -1.04
CA GLY A 146 15.21 -4.54 -2.24
C GLY A 146 14.45 -4.34 -3.56
N LEU A 147 13.22 -3.83 -3.51
CA LEU A 147 12.35 -3.58 -4.66
C LEU A 147 12.12 -2.07 -4.83
N PRO A 148 11.74 -1.57 -6.02
CA PRO A 148 11.43 -0.15 -6.23
C PRO A 148 10.05 0.26 -5.67
N ILE A 149 9.58 -0.42 -4.61
CA ILE A 149 8.23 -0.26 -4.05
C ILE A 149 8.26 -0.26 -2.53
N HIS A 150 7.42 0.58 -1.92
CA HIS A 150 7.17 0.48 -0.49
C HIS A 150 6.14 -0.61 -0.20
N VAL A 151 6.36 -1.37 0.86
CA VAL A 151 5.49 -2.45 1.32
C VAL A 151 4.96 -2.08 2.69
N ASN A 152 3.67 -2.25 2.92
CA ASN A 152 3.06 -2.10 4.24
C ASN A 152 2.28 -3.35 4.61
N GLY A 153 2.36 -3.75 5.87
CA GLY A 153 1.61 -4.89 6.38
C GLY A 153 1.44 -4.81 7.88
N HIS A 154 0.42 -5.48 8.40
CA HIS A 154 0.26 -5.70 9.84
C HIS A 154 1.22 -6.82 10.28
N PHE A 155 2.52 -6.58 10.11
CA PHE A 155 3.55 -7.56 10.38
C PHE A 155 3.76 -7.77 11.88
N ALA A 156 4.08 -9.00 12.26
CA ALA A 156 4.67 -9.28 13.55
C ALA A 156 6.12 -8.76 13.57
N LEU A 157 6.50 -8.03 14.62
CA LEU A 157 7.81 -7.42 14.77
C LEU A 157 8.59 -8.07 15.92
N GLU A 158 9.91 -7.97 15.90
CA GLU A 158 10.77 -8.40 17.00
C GLU A 158 10.48 -7.61 18.30
N HIS A 159 10.49 -8.29 19.45
CA HIS A 159 10.01 -7.75 20.73
C HIS A 159 10.81 -6.55 21.26
N GLU A 160 12.13 -6.57 21.16
CA GLU A 160 12.99 -5.56 21.82
C GLU A 160 13.12 -4.26 21.02
N ALA A 161 13.43 -4.36 19.72
CA ALA A 161 13.68 -3.18 18.91
C ALA A 161 12.45 -2.72 18.11
N ARG A 162 11.52 -3.64 17.77
CA ARG A 162 10.42 -3.41 16.80
C ARG A 162 10.87 -2.74 15.50
N ARG A 163 12.14 -2.93 15.15
CA ARG A 163 12.80 -2.36 13.98
C ARG A 163 12.86 -3.35 12.82
N ASN A 164 12.78 -4.65 13.12
CA ASN A 164 12.76 -5.72 12.14
C ASN A 164 11.45 -6.50 12.18
N LEU A 165 11.20 -7.23 11.10
CA LEU A 165 10.14 -8.22 11.04
C LEU A 165 10.55 -9.45 11.87
N TRP A 166 9.58 -10.10 12.49
CA TRP A 166 9.80 -11.42 13.07
C TRP A 166 10.01 -12.44 11.94
N THR A 167 11.17 -13.09 11.89
CA THR A 167 11.52 -14.05 10.82
C THR A 167 12.09 -15.35 11.37
N ASP A 168 11.93 -16.43 10.58
CA ASP A 168 12.76 -17.64 10.59
C ASP A 168 12.93 -18.38 11.94
N VAL A 169 11.90 -18.36 12.79
CA VAL A 169 11.79 -19.28 13.93
C VAL A 169 10.92 -20.45 13.52
N GLU A 170 11.50 -21.65 13.48
CA GLU A 170 10.76 -22.88 13.13
C GLU A 170 9.56 -23.08 14.08
N ASN A 171 8.41 -23.42 13.49
CA ASN A 171 7.15 -23.65 14.20
C ASN A 171 6.61 -22.45 15.01
N ASP A 172 7.08 -21.22 14.76
CA ASP A 172 6.53 -20.01 15.39
C ASP A 172 5.38 -19.39 14.57
N TYR A 173 4.28 -19.06 15.26
CA TYR A 173 3.07 -18.52 14.63
C TYR A 173 3.28 -17.13 14.01
N ARG A 174 4.24 -16.33 14.51
CA ARG A 174 4.56 -14.99 13.97
C ARG A 174 5.36 -15.10 12.68
N SER A 175 6.29 -16.06 12.59
CA SER A 175 6.99 -16.39 11.36
C SER A 175 6.00 -16.90 10.30
N ALA A 176 5.12 -17.82 10.69
CA ALA A 176 4.04 -18.29 9.82
C ALA A 176 3.13 -17.13 9.36
N TRP A 177 2.75 -16.23 10.27
CA TRP A 177 1.95 -15.05 9.98
C TRP A 177 2.61 -14.13 8.94
N ASN A 178 3.86 -13.73 9.16
CA ASN A 178 4.55 -12.83 8.25
C ASN A 178 4.71 -13.46 6.85
N ASN A 179 5.07 -14.74 6.79
CA ASN A 179 5.19 -15.47 5.52
C ASN A 179 3.84 -15.55 4.79
N HIS A 180 2.76 -15.85 5.49
CA HIS A 180 1.43 -15.92 4.89
C HIS A 180 0.96 -14.54 4.42
N LEU A 181 1.20 -13.47 5.20
CA LEU A 181 0.91 -12.09 4.81
C LEU A 181 1.67 -11.68 3.53
N ILE A 182 2.95 -12.04 3.43
CA ILE A 182 3.76 -11.76 2.24
C ILE A 182 3.18 -12.46 1.01
N ASN A 183 2.88 -13.76 1.11
CA ASN A 183 2.44 -14.56 -0.01
C ASN A 183 1.01 -14.27 -0.47
N ASP A 184 0.07 -14.07 0.46
CA ASP A 184 -1.36 -13.95 0.13
C ASP A 184 -1.83 -12.51 -0.01
N ILE A 185 -1.09 -11.55 0.55
CA ILE A 185 -1.48 -10.13 0.54
C ILE A 185 -0.47 -9.29 -0.23
N ILE A 186 0.81 -9.32 0.15
CA ILE A 186 1.80 -8.39 -0.42
C ILE A 186 2.12 -8.74 -1.88
N ALA A 187 2.45 -9.99 -2.18
CA ALA A 187 2.80 -10.41 -3.54
C ALA A 187 1.64 -10.17 -4.54
N PRO A 188 0.38 -10.55 -4.24
CA PRO A 188 -0.76 -10.21 -5.09
C PRO A 188 -1.03 -8.71 -5.22
N SER A 189 -0.83 -7.93 -4.14
CA SER A 189 -0.96 -6.46 -4.20
C SER A 189 0.07 -5.86 -5.17
N TYR A 190 1.30 -6.39 -5.16
CA TYR A 190 2.33 -5.95 -6.09
C TYR A 190 2.02 -6.35 -7.53
N ALA A 191 1.58 -7.59 -7.75
CA ALA A 191 1.14 -8.05 -9.07
C ALA A 191 0.03 -7.15 -9.64
N LEU A 192 -0.97 -6.80 -8.83
CA LEU A 192 -2.02 -5.87 -9.27
C LEU A 192 -1.46 -4.48 -9.59
N ALA A 193 -0.57 -3.96 -8.75
CA ALA A 193 0.04 -2.65 -9.00
C ALA A 193 0.79 -2.63 -10.34
N LEU A 194 1.55 -3.69 -10.66
CA LEU A 194 2.22 -3.84 -11.96
C LEU A 194 1.22 -3.85 -13.13
N LEU A 195 0.11 -4.59 -13.01
CA LEU A 195 -0.94 -4.62 -14.03
C LEU A 195 -1.57 -3.25 -14.26
N LYS A 196 -1.92 -2.54 -13.18
CA LYS A 196 -2.48 -1.18 -13.25
C LYS A 196 -1.51 -0.17 -13.85
N MET A 197 -0.23 -0.29 -13.54
CA MET A 197 0.81 0.56 -14.14
C MET A 197 0.95 0.31 -15.63
N ARG A 198 0.97 -0.95 -16.07
CA ARG A 198 0.99 -1.30 -17.49
C ARG A 198 -0.17 -0.62 -18.22
N ASP A 199 -1.40 -0.77 -17.71
CA ASP A 199 -2.57 -0.18 -18.35
C ASP A 199 -2.49 1.37 -18.40
N THR A 200 -1.87 1.99 -17.39
CA THR A 200 -1.64 3.45 -17.35
C THR A 200 -0.56 3.90 -18.35
N LEU A 201 0.48 3.10 -18.56
CA LEU A 201 1.56 3.37 -19.51
C LEU A 201 1.09 3.14 -20.95
N ASP A 202 0.32 2.07 -21.21
CA ASP A 202 -0.23 1.75 -22.54
C ASP A 202 -1.15 2.88 -23.04
N LEU A 203 -1.89 3.55 -22.13
CA LEU A 203 -2.68 4.73 -22.43
C LEU A 203 -1.84 5.98 -22.75
N GLN A 204 -0.61 6.07 -22.23
CA GLN A 204 0.33 7.15 -22.55
C GLN A 204 1.13 6.88 -23.83
N THR A 205 1.34 5.60 -24.18
CA THR A 205 2.05 5.18 -25.41
C THR A 205 1.11 4.88 -26.57
N GLY A 206 -0.12 5.39 -26.57
CA GLY A 206 -1.02 5.29 -27.72
C GLY A 206 -0.32 5.81 -28.99
N ARG A 207 0.17 4.87 -29.81
CA ARG A 207 0.92 5.11 -31.04
C ARG A 207 0.13 6.05 -31.96
N PRO A 208 0.70 7.20 -32.38
CA PRO A 208 0.09 8.05 -33.40
C PRO A 208 0.16 7.50 -34.83
N ASP A 209 0.87 6.39 -35.10
CA ASP A 209 1.40 6.12 -36.45
C ASP A 209 0.83 4.93 -37.24
N GLU A 210 -0.40 4.49 -36.98
CA GLU A 210 -1.08 3.53 -37.89
C GLU A 210 -2.38 4.06 -38.53
N LYS A 211 -2.81 5.29 -38.21
CA LYS A 211 -3.98 5.91 -38.88
C LYS A 211 -3.64 6.92 -39.98
N LYS A 212 -2.36 7.28 -40.17
CA LYS A 212 -1.95 8.18 -41.26
C LYS A 212 -1.58 7.47 -42.56
N SER A 213 -1.17 6.21 -42.51
CA SER A 213 -0.81 5.41 -43.70
C SER A 213 -2.05 5.08 -44.55
N ALA A 214 -3.19 4.76 -43.92
CA ALA A 214 -4.43 4.43 -44.63
C ALA A 214 -5.16 5.65 -45.24
N GLN A 215 -4.88 6.88 -44.79
CA GLN A 215 -5.48 8.10 -45.36
C GLN A 215 -4.62 8.75 -46.46
N GLN A 216 -3.35 8.35 -46.60
CA GLN A 216 -2.49 8.80 -47.69
C GLN A 216 -2.58 7.90 -48.93
N GLU A 217 -2.83 6.60 -48.78
CA GLU A 217 -3.07 5.70 -49.92
C GLU A 217 -4.44 5.94 -50.58
N ALA A 218 -5.45 6.42 -49.85
CA ALA A 218 -6.76 6.76 -50.43
C ALA A 218 -6.80 8.09 -51.21
N LYS A 219 -5.76 8.93 -51.11
CA LYS A 219 -5.63 10.18 -51.89
C LYS A 219 -4.77 10.06 -53.15
N PHE A 220 -4.18 8.88 -53.38
CA PHE A 220 -3.44 8.58 -54.61
C PHE A 220 -4.26 7.75 -55.62
N ILE A 221 -5.49 7.34 -55.25
CA ILE A 221 -6.38 6.51 -56.07
C ILE A 221 -7.73 7.22 -56.37
N SER A 222 -7.89 8.51 -56.02
CA SER A 222 -9.01 9.35 -56.50
C SER A 222 -8.51 10.58 -57.22
#